data_AF-A0A1L9SXP1-F1
#
_entry.id   AF-A0A1L9SXP1-F1
#
_cell.length_a   1.000
_cell.length_b   1.000
_cell.length_c   1.000
_cell.angle_alpha   90.00
_cell.angle_beta   90.00
_cell.angle_gamma   90.00
#
_symmetry.space_group_name_H-M   'P 1'
#
loop_
_entity.id
_entity.type
_entity.pdbx_description
1 polymer ?
#
loop_
_entity_poly.entity_id
_entity_poly.type
_entity_poly.pdbx_seq_one_letter_code
_entity_poly.pdbx_strand_id
1 'polypeptide(L)'
;IPNLRHLCVPAGHFIEFLDNLLKRQNYLPELQSFETYYGSRIYKPLQCWGSILGLRQLSSLKIRRCARWEWLSVWEYDTLLTPTPPELRSIPPEFGGIPPELQGKGDILLRRITIGESNLGYTILARLIQSCKRLEAFSYHSTSGWDAEDSEPTTIIQALLLHKDSLTYLGFDFLLCIESSDEPQEPDLFYNLGMASQLSLKLLTELYVFPSDDHGWPDGLFDGFDSRVFINLHDD
;
A
#
# COMPACT_ATOMS: atom_id res chain seq x y z
N ILE A 1 -13.66 -2.78 23.34
CA ILE A 1 -12.83 -2.08 24.36
C ILE A 1 -13.06 -0.59 24.11
N PRO A 2 -13.77 0.12 25.00
CA PRO A 2 -14.36 1.42 24.65
C PRO A 2 -13.34 2.52 24.29
N ASN A 3 -12.07 2.41 24.69
CA ASN A 3 -11.06 3.47 24.48
C ASN A 3 -9.79 2.98 23.78
N LEU A 4 -9.88 1.90 22.99
CA LEU A 4 -8.71 1.37 22.30
C LEU A 4 -8.34 2.28 21.13
N ARG A 5 -7.18 2.96 21.24
CA ARG A 5 -6.68 3.89 20.22
C ARG A 5 -5.66 3.28 19.27
N HIS A 6 -4.93 2.28 19.75
CA HIS A 6 -3.90 1.59 19.00
C HIS A 6 -4.19 0.09 19.06
N LEU A 7 -4.25 -0.55 17.90
CA LEU A 7 -4.43 -1.99 17.78
C LEU A 7 -3.33 -2.55 16.91
N CYS A 8 -2.52 -3.43 17.51
CA CYS A 8 -1.43 -4.13 16.83
C CYS A 8 -1.70 -5.63 16.87
N VAL A 9 -1.72 -6.28 15.71
CA VAL A 9 -2.22 -7.65 15.58
C VAL A 9 -1.30 -8.52 14.70
N PRO A 10 -1.20 -9.83 14.96
CA PRO A 10 -0.40 -10.69 14.10
C PRO A 10 -1.04 -10.83 12.71
N ALA A 11 -0.22 -10.79 11.65
CA ALA A 11 -0.70 -11.09 10.30
C ALA A 11 -1.16 -12.58 10.21
N GLY A 12 -2.38 -12.84 9.74
CA GLY A 12 -2.93 -14.20 9.59
C GLY A 12 -4.42 -14.32 9.96
N HIS A 13 -4.81 -15.46 10.56
CA HIS A 13 -6.20 -15.78 10.95
C HIS A 13 -6.86 -14.76 11.91
N PHE A 14 -6.06 -13.92 12.57
CA PHE A 14 -6.59 -12.84 13.40
C PHE A 14 -7.41 -11.82 12.58
N ILE A 15 -7.12 -11.67 11.28
CA ILE A 15 -7.84 -10.73 10.41
C ILE A 15 -9.29 -11.16 10.24
N GLU A 16 -9.55 -12.45 10.01
CA GLU A 16 -10.93 -12.97 9.89
C GLU A 16 -11.71 -12.81 11.20
N PHE A 17 -11.05 -13.02 12.34
CA PHE A 17 -11.64 -12.72 13.64
C PHE A 17 -11.99 -11.23 13.77
N LEU A 18 -11.07 -10.35 13.42
CA LEU A 18 -11.23 -8.91 13.51
C LEU A 18 -12.33 -8.39 12.57
N ASP A 19 -12.39 -8.90 11.34
CA ASP A 19 -13.42 -8.58 10.36
C ASP A 19 -14.80 -9.01 10.86
N ASN A 20 -14.91 -10.23 11.39
CA ASN A 20 -16.16 -10.71 11.99
C ASN A 20 -16.57 -9.90 13.24
N LEU A 21 -15.59 -9.46 14.03
CA LEU A 21 -15.83 -8.60 15.18
C LEU A 21 -16.39 -7.24 14.72
N LEU A 22 -15.74 -6.60 13.75
CA LEU A 22 -16.05 -5.24 13.30
C LEU A 22 -17.29 -5.15 12.40
N LYS A 23 -17.59 -6.19 11.61
CA LYS A 23 -18.83 -6.25 10.81
C LYS A 23 -20.11 -6.19 11.65
N ARG A 24 -20.03 -6.64 12.91
CA ARG A 24 -21.24 -6.86 13.72
C ARG A 24 -21.54 -5.73 14.70
N GLN A 25 -20.54 -5.03 15.23
CA GLN A 25 -20.77 -3.85 16.09
C GLN A 25 -19.56 -2.93 15.96
N ASN A 26 -19.78 -1.61 15.95
CA ASN A 26 -18.74 -0.56 15.96
C ASN A 26 -17.91 -0.63 17.27
N TYR A 27 -17.16 -1.70 17.50
CA TYR A 27 -16.49 -1.99 18.77
C TYR A 27 -15.24 -1.16 19.03
N LEU A 28 -14.71 -0.51 17.98
CA LEU A 28 -13.49 0.26 18.00
C LEU A 28 -13.73 1.72 17.53
N PRO A 29 -14.68 2.45 18.17
CA PRO A 29 -15.07 3.78 17.70
C PRO A 29 -13.98 4.83 17.88
N GLU A 30 -13.02 4.58 18.78
CA GLU A 30 -11.90 5.48 19.08
C GLU A 30 -10.57 5.02 18.47
N LEU A 31 -10.56 3.99 17.60
CA LEU A 31 -9.31 3.49 17.04
C LEU A 31 -8.70 4.51 16.09
N GLN A 32 -7.48 4.93 16.40
CA GLN A 32 -6.72 5.93 15.64
C GLN A 32 -5.61 5.32 14.81
N SER A 33 -5.10 4.17 15.24
CA SER A 33 -3.95 3.50 14.63
C SER A 33 -4.15 1.99 14.63
N PHE A 34 -3.89 1.40 13.47
CA PHE A 34 -3.92 -0.04 13.26
C PHE A 34 -2.60 -0.51 12.66
N GLU A 35 -2.04 -1.57 13.22
CA GLU A 35 -0.80 -2.18 12.75
C GLU A 35 -0.92 -3.71 12.67
N THR A 36 -0.33 -4.28 11.63
CA THR A 36 0.00 -5.71 11.60
C THR A 36 1.50 -5.91 11.84
N TYR A 37 1.83 -6.88 12.69
CA TYR A 37 3.22 -7.30 12.91
C TYR A 37 3.45 -8.73 12.41
N TYR A 38 4.71 -9.15 12.39
CA TYR A 38 5.18 -10.43 11.84
C TYR A 38 4.28 -11.60 12.25
N GLY A 39 3.65 -12.22 11.25
CA GLY A 39 2.93 -13.48 11.36
C GLY A 39 3.40 -14.48 10.31
N SER A 40 2.63 -15.55 10.08
CA SER A 40 2.90 -16.50 8.99
C SER A 40 2.96 -15.78 7.64
N ARG A 41 3.67 -16.34 6.64
CA ARG A 41 3.80 -15.79 5.27
C ARG A 41 2.49 -15.90 4.46
N ILE A 42 1.38 -15.53 5.08
CA ILE A 42 0.05 -15.58 4.46
C ILE A 42 -0.23 -14.19 3.90
N TYR A 43 -0.35 -14.11 2.58
CA TYR A 43 -0.84 -12.92 1.92
C TYR A 43 -2.36 -12.84 2.05
N LYS A 44 -2.89 -11.62 2.24
CA LYS A 44 -4.33 -11.36 2.26
C LYS A 44 -4.69 -10.23 1.29
N PRO A 45 -5.88 -10.28 0.68
CA PRO A 45 -6.31 -9.22 -0.22
C PRO A 45 -6.59 -7.93 0.54
N LEU A 46 -6.48 -6.77 -0.12
CA LEU A 46 -6.77 -5.47 0.52
C LEU A 46 -8.22 -5.41 1.07
N GLN A 47 -9.12 -6.16 0.44
CA GLN A 47 -10.54 -6.31 0.78
C GLN A 47 -10.76 -6.91 2.16
N CYS A 48 -9.83 -7.71 2.67
CA CYS A 48 -9.89 -8.21 4.05
C CYS A 48 -9.65 -7.12 5.10
N TRP A 49 -9.31 -5.90 4.68
CA TRP A 49 -9.13 -4.74 5.56
C TRP A 49 -10.28 -3.74 5.48
N GLY A 50 -11.35 -4.02 4.70
CA GLY A 50 -12.48 -3.09 4.53
C GLY A 50 -13.07 -2.59 5.85
N SER A 51 -13.28 -3.49 6.81
CA SER A 51 -13.81 -3.14 8.14
C SER A 51 -12.89 -2.20 8.94
N ILE A 52 -11.58 -2.22 8.66
CA ILE A 52 -10.59 -1.33 9.27
C ILE A 52 -10.56 0.01 8.52
N LEU A 53 -10.55 -0.03 7.19
CA LEU A 53 -10.55 1.16 6.33
C LEU A 53 -11.78 2.05 6.55
N GLY A 54 -12.93 1.46 6.92
CA GLY A 54 -14.16 2.17 7.24
C GLY A 54 -14.21 2.83 8.63
N LEU A 55 -13.17 2.69 9.47
CA LEU A 55 -13.19 3.25 10.82
C LEU A 55 -13.00 4.77 10.81
N ARG A 56 -14.00 5.48 11.34
CA ARG A 56 -14.11 6.95 11.26
C ARG A 56 -13.01 7.74 11.97
N GLN A 57 -12.30 7.14 12.92
CA GLN A 57 -11.21 7.81 13.66
C GLN A 57 -9.83 7.33 13.20
N LEU A 58 -9.75 6.36 12.30
CA LEU A 58 -8.51 5.75 11.89
C LEU A 58 -7.70 6.75 11.06
N SER A 59 -6.52 7.11 11.57
CA SER A 59 -5.61 8.09 10.97
C SER A 59 -4.28 7.47 10.53
N SER A 60 -3.94 6.30 11.08
CA SER A 60 -2.70 5.59 10.78
C SER A 60 -2.98 4.12 10.48
N LEU A 61 -2.48 3.65 9.34
CA LEU A 61 -2.59 2.26 8.90
C LEU A 61 -1.21 1.73 8.57
N LYS A 62 -0.82 0.63 9.22
CA LYS A 62 0.38 -0.12 8.89
C LYS A 62 0.01 -1.57 8.65
N ILE A 63 0.04 -2.01 7.40
CA ILE A 63 -0.31 -3.38 7.02
C ILE A 63 0.84 -4.00 6.25
N ARG A 64 0.87 -5.33 6.23
CA ARG A 64 1.90 -6.10 5.54
C ARG A 64 1.29 -7.29 4.82
N ARG A 65 1.99 -7.81 3.80
CA ARG A 65 1.60 -9.02 3.06
C ARG A 65 0.21 -8.89 2.47
N CYS A 66 -0.04 -7.75 1.84
CA CYS A 66 -1.23 -7.52 1.05
C CYS A 66 -0.95 -7.99 -0.39
N ALA A 67 -1.88 -8.69 -1.02
CA ALA A 67 -1.75 -9.10 -2.41
C ALA A 67 -3.03 -8.80 -3.20
N ARG A 68 -2.93 -8.72 -4.53
CA ARG A 68 -4.11 -8.80 -5.40
C ARG A 68 -4.84 -10.13 -5.20
N TRP A 69 -6.16 -10.11 -5.29
CA TRP A 69 -6.96 -11.33 -5.10
C TRP A 69 -6.61 -12.39 -6.16
N GLU A 70 -6.42 -11.95 -7.39
CA GLU A 70 -6.09 -12.76 -8.55
C GLU A 70 -4.74 -13.48 -8.40
N TRP A 71 -3.87 -12.97 -7.53
CA TRP A 71 -2.53 -13.50 -7.29
C TRP A 71 -2.51 -14.46 -6.11
N LEU A 72 -3.52 -14.45 -5.25
CA LEU A 72 -3.57 -15.37 -4.13
C LEU A 72 -3.59 -16.83 -4.58
N SER A 73 -4.09 -17.15 -5.78
CA SER A 73 -4.07 -18.50 -6.37
C SER A 73 -2.69 -18.94 -6.87
N VAL A 74 -1.75 -18.01 -7.09
CA VAL A 74 -0.40 -18.28 -7.63
C VAL A 74 0.62 -18.50 -6.52
N TRP A 75 0.43 -17.87 -5.36
CA TRP A 75 1.36 -17.92 -4.23
C TRP A 75 0.99 -18.95 -3.15
N GLU A 76 0.13 -19.92 -3.50
CA GLU A 76 -0.36 -20.95 -2.60
C GLU A 76 0.66 -22.08 -2.38
N TYR A 77 1.63 -21.86 -1.47
CA TYR A 77 1.96 -22.92 -0.52
C TYR A 77 1.03 -22.72 0.71
N ASP A 78 0.05 -23.63 0.86
CA ASP A 78 -0.89 -23.80 1.99
C ASP A 78 -2.21 -22.97 2.05
N THR A 79 -2.98 -22.95 0.97
CA THR A 79 -4.38 -22.48 0.94
C THR A 79 -5.45 -23.55 1.18
N LEU A 80 -5.08 -24.67 1.78
CA LEU A 80 -6.08 -25.66 2.22
C LEU A 80 -6.91 -25.21 3.43
N LEU A 81 -6.74 -23.99 3.98
CA LEU A 81 -7.35 -23.63 5.27
C LEU A 81 -8.10 -22.29 5.39
N THR A 82 -8.25 -21.48 4.34
CA THR A 82 -9.16 -20.31 4.45
C THR A 82 -10.16 -20.26 3.31
N PRO A 83 -11.41 -20.71 3.51
CA PRO A 83 -12.45 -20.54 2.51
C PRO A 83 -12.65 -19.07 2.21
N THR A 84 -12.76 -18.73 0.92
CA THR A 84 -13.17 -17.41 0.44
C THR A 84 -14.38 -16.91 1.24
N PRO A 85 -14.30 -15.75 1.93
CA PRO A 85 -15.47 -15.15 2.55
C PRO A 85 -16.60 -15.05 1.51
N PRO A 86 -17.81 -15.56 1.80
CA PRO A 86 -18.91 -15.59 0.83
C PRO A 86 -19.24 -14.23 0.22
N GLU A 87 -19.03 -13.17 0.99
CA GLU A 87 -19.26 -11.76 0.62
C GLU A 87 -18.28 -11.25 -0.45
N LEU A 88 -17.09 -11.85 -0.58
CA LEU A 88 -16.10 -11.52 -1.60
C LEU A 88 -16.37 -12.25 -2.93
N ARG A 89 -17.18 -13.32 -2.93
CA ARG A 89 -17.59 -14.03 -4.16
C ARG A 89 -18.61 -13.25 -4.99
N SER A 90 -19.24 -12.24 -4.38
CA SER A 90 -20.26 -11.39 -4.98
C SER A 90 -19.73 -10.05 -5.48
N ILE A 91 -18.44 -9.73 -5.30
CA ILE A 91 -17.85 -8.51 -5.88
C ILE A 91 -17.71 -8.76 -7.39
N PRO A 92 -18.42 -8.01 -8.25
CA PRO A 92 -18.31 -8.19 -9.68
C PRO A 92 -16.87 -7.96 -10.15
N PRO A 93 -16.37 -8.73 -11.12
CA PRO A 93 -15.01 -8.58 -11.65
C PRO A 93 -14.74 -7.17 -12.23
N GLU A 94 -15.79 -6.44 -12.62
CA GLU A 94 -15.67 -5.03 -13.05
C GLU A 94 -15.25 -4.06 -11.94
N PHE A 95 -15.27 -4.48 -10.66
CA PHE A 95 -14.69 -3.71 -9.55
C PHE A 95 -13.25 -4.12 -9.21
N GLY A 96 -12.66 -5.08 -9.93
CA GLY A 96 -11.22 -5.38 -9.91
C GLY A 96 -10.61 -5.61 -8.53
N GLY A 97 -11.39 -6.09 -7.56
CA GLY A 97 -10.93 -6.23 -6.19
C GLY A 97 -10.75 -4.93 -5.39
N ILE A 98 -11.38 -3.82 -5.79
CA ILE A 98 -11.38 -2.58 -5.00
C ILE A 98 -12.43 -2.69 -3.87
N PRO A 99 -12.05 -2.59 -2.58
CA PRO A 99 -12.98 -2.58 -1.45
C PRO A 99 -14.02 -1.44 -1.58
N PRO A 100 -15.29 -1.63 -1.18
CA PRO A 100 -16.32 -0.58 -1.21
C PRO A 100 -15.89 0.73 -0.54
N GLU A 101 -15.12 0.63 0.53
CA GLU A 101 -14.58 1.77 1.27
C GLU A 101 -13.62 2.62 0.43
N LEU A 102 -12.99 2.02 -0.59
CA LEU A 102 -12.07 2.67 -1.53
C LEU A 102 -12.75 3.15 -2.82
N GLN A 103 -14.08 2.99 -2.95
CA GLN A 103 -14.82 3.47 -4.12
C GLN A 103 -15.07 4.98 -4.08
N GLY A 104 -15.13 5.57 -2.87
CA GLY A 104 -15.24 7.00 -2.64
C GLY A 104 -13.90 7.73 -2.70
N LYS A 105 -13.90 8.99 -3.18
CA LYS A 105 -12.72 9.87 -3.16
C LYS A 105 -12.80 10.82 -1.97
N GLY A 106 -11.77 10.84 -1.12
CA GLY A 106 -11.67 11.77 0.00
C GLY A 106 -12.53 11.47 1.23
N ASP A 107 -13.07 10.25 1.34
CA ASP A 107 -13.99 9.86 2.43
C ASP A 107 -13.28 9.28 3.66
N ILE A 108 -12.03 8.83 3.51
CA ILE A 108 -11.25 8.17 4.56
C ILE A 108 -10.36 9.19 5.27
N LEU A 109 -10.26 9.09 6.60
CA LEU A 109 -9.47 10.01 7.43
C LEU A 109 -8.01 9.57 7.65
N LEU A 110 -7.55 8.57 6.89
CA LEU A 110 -6.17 8.11 6.93
C LEU A 110 -5.22 9.23 6.49
N ARG A 111 -4.19 9.44 7.30
CA ARG A 111 -3.10 10.41 7.10
C ARG A 111 -1.77 9.73 6.90
N ARG A 112 -1.58 8.54 7.49
CA ARG A 112 -0.33 7.79 7.44
C ARG A 112 -0.64 6.37 6.99
N ILE A 113 -0.02 5.96 5.89
CA ILE A 113 -0.19 4.63 5.32
C ILE A 113 1.19 4.02 5.11
N THR A 114 1.39 2.84 5.66
CA THR A 114 2.56 1.99 5.42
C THR A 114 2.07 0.62 5.00
N ILE A 115 2.43 0.19 3.80
CA ILE A 115 2.13 -1.13 3.27
C ILE A 115 3.47 -1.80 3.00
N GLY A 116 3.77 -2.88 3.70
CA GLY A 116 5.07 -3.56 3.55
C GLY A 116 4.97 -5.01 3.10
N GLU A 117 6.05 -5.55 2.53
CA GLU A 117 6.11 -6.93 2.05
C GLU A 117 4.85 -7.30 1.24
N SER A 118 4.41 -6.44 0.32
CA SER A 118 3.11 -6.57 -0.35
C SER A 118 3.27 -6.62 -1.87
N ASN A 119 2.20 -7.01 -2.55
CA ASN A 119 2.16 -7.15 -3.99
C ASN A 119 0.83 -6.61 -4.54
N LEU A 120 0.74 -5.29 -4.57
CA LEU A 120 -0.43 -4.54 -4.99
C LEU A 120 -0.14 -3.82 -6.31
N GLY A 121 -1.09 -3.91 -7.25
CA GLY A 121 -1.02 -3.18 -8.51
C GLY A 121 -1.15 -1.66 -8.33
N TYR A 122 -0.78 -0.93 -9.38
CA TYR A 122 -0.89 0.54 -9.41
C TYR A 122 -2.31 1.04 -9.17
N THR A 123 -3.33 0.35 -9.70
CA THR A 123 -4.73 0.81 -9.59
C THR A 123 -5.19 0.83 -8.15
N ILE A 124 -4.97 -0.26 -7.41
CA ILE A 124 -5.48 -0.38 -6.05
C ILE A 124 -4.77 0.56 -5.07
N LEU A 125 -3.45 0.75 -5.23
CA LEU A 125 -2.71 1.71 -4.43
C LEU A 125 -3.14 3.15 -4.72
N ALA A 126 -3.31 3.50 -6.00
CA ALA A 126 -3.81 4.81 -6.38
C ALA A 126 -5.20 5.07 -5.80
N ARG A 127 -6.08 4.06 -5.79
CA ARG A 127 -7.41 4.17 -5.17
C ARG A 127 -7.31 4.41 -3.67
N LEU A 128 -6.51 3.64 -2.95
CA LEU A 128 -6.29 3.85 -1.52
C LEU A 128 -5.81 5.28 -1.22
N ILE A 129 -4.85 5.79 -2.00
CA ILE A 129 -4.34 7.17 -1.88
C ILE A 129 -5.47 8.18 -2.17
N GLN A 130 -6.24 8.00 -3.25
CA GLN A 130 -7.33 8.90 -3.64
C GLN A 130 -8.50 8.92 -2.64
N SER A 131 -8.74 7.83 -1.93
CA SER A 131 -9.79 7.73 -0.92
C SER A 131 -9.45 8.48 0.37
N CYS A 132 -8.18 8.80 0.61
CA CYS A 132 -7.77 9.61 1.74
C CYS A 132 -8.23 11.06 1.55
N LYS A 133 -8.72 11.70 2.62
CA LYS A 133 -9.08 13.12 2.61
C LYS A 133 -7.86 14.04 2.61
N ARG A 134 -6.81 13.63 3.33
CA ARG A 134 -5.56 14.37 3.50
C ARG A 134 -4.45 13.43 3.92
N LEU A 135 -3.60 13.03 2.98
CA LEU A 135 -2.45 12.15 3.24
C LEU A 135 -1.22 12.97 3.63
N GLU A 136 -0.57 12.58 4.72
CA GLU A 136 0.66 13.19 5.25
C GLU A 136 1.89 12.31 4.99
N ALA A 137 1.73 10.99 5.08
CA ALA A 137 2.81 10.04 4.85
C ALA A 137 2.31 8.79 4.10
N PHE A 138 3.04 8.38 3.08
CA PHE A 138 2.79 7.14 2.36
C PHE A 138 4.09 6.35 2.20
N SER A 139 4.04 5.06 2.48
CA SER A 139 5.15 4.14 2.23
C SER A 139 4.64 2.83 1.65
N TYR A 140 5.24 2.38 0.56
CA TYR A 140 4.96 1.09 -0.05
C TYR A 140 6.26 0.30 -0.22
N HIS A 141 6.27 -0.93 0.29
CA HIS A 141 7.36 -1.88 0.11
C HIS A 141 6.82 -3.12 -0.61
N SER A 142 7.27 -3.31 -1.85
CA SER A 142 6.93 -4.46 -2.68
C SER A 142 7.90 -5.64 -2.49
N THR A 143 7.36 -6.85 -2.46
CA THR A 143 8.18 -8.09 -2.42
C THR A 143 8.64 -8.60 -3.77
N SER A 144 8.07 -8.13 -4.88
CA SER A 144 8.38 -8.69 -6.21
C SER A 144 8.24 -7.67 -7.34
N GLY A 145 8.46 -6.38 -7.05
CA GLY A 145 8.27 -5.29 -8.01
C GLY A 145 6.80 -4.93 -8.27
N TRP A 146 6.53 -4.29 -9.40
CA TRP A 146 5.18 -3.86 -9.81
C TRP A 146 4.58 -4.75 -10.89
N ASP A 147 3.26 -4.90 -10.83
CA ASP A 147 2.47 -5.47 -11.92
C ASP A 147 2.08 -4.36 -12.91
N ALA A 148 2.81 -4.22 -14.02
CA ALA A 148 2.48 -3.23 -15.04
C ALA A 148 1.26 -3.61 -15.89
N GLU A 149 0.72 -4.83 -15.76
CA GLU A 149 -0.49 -5.21 -16.48
C GLU A 149 -1.75 -4.56 -15.88
N ASP A 150 -1.67 -4.00 -14.66
CA ASP A 150 -2.82 -3.39 -13.97
C ASP A 150 -3.08 -1.93 -14.37
N SER A 151 -2.03 -1.11 -14.51
CA SER A 151 -2.13 0.30 -14.88
C SER A 151 -0.75 0.90 -15.18
N GLU A 152 -0.75 2.13 -15.67
CA GLU A 152 0.47 2.93 -15.86
C GLU A 152 1.02 3.46 -14.52
N PRO A 153 2.36 3.58 -14.35
CA PRO A 153 2.98 4.17 -13.17
C PRO A 153 2.48 5.58 -12.83
N THR A 154 2.11 6.36 -13.86
CA THR A 154 1.59 7.73 -13.71
C THR A 154 0.30 7.79 -12.88
N THR A 155 -0.45 6.69 -12.77
CA THR A 155 -1.68 6.60 -11.96
C THR A 155 -1.40 6.86 -10.48
N ILE A 156 -0.27 6.38 -9.95
CA ILE A 156 0.15 6.66 -8.56
C ILE A 156 0.52 8.13 -8.39
N ILE A 157 1.25 8.69 -9.34
CA ILE A 157 1.66 10.10 -9.31
C ILE A 157 0.43 11.00 -9.24
N GLN A 158 -0.55 10.78 -10.12
CA GLN A 158 -1.80 11.54 -10.13
C GLN A 158 -2.55 11.44 -8.80
N ALA A 159 -2.55 10.27 -8.15
CA ALA A 159 -3.14 10.09 -6.84
C ALA A 159 -2.41 10.87 -5.75
N LEU A 160 -1.06 10.82 -5.73
CA LEU A 160 -0.23 11.56 -4.76
C LEU A 160 -0.38 13.08 -4.91
N LEU A 161 -0.54 13.58 -6.14
CA LEU A 161 -0.72 15.01 -6.42
C LEU A 161 -2.00 15.60 -5.80
N LEU A 162 -3.00 14.78 -5.48
CA LEU A 162 -4.18 15.22 -4.71
C LEU A 162 -3.81 15.67 -3.29
N HIS A 163 -2.67 15.22 -2.79
CA HIS A 163 -2.15 15.47 -1.44
C HIS A 163 -0.92 16.37 -1.44
N LYS A 164 -0.64 17.08 -2.53
CA LYS A 164 0.54 17.95 -2.68
C LYS A 164 0.71 19.00 -1.57
N ASP A 165 -0.41 19.41 -0.95
CA ASP A 165 -0.46 20.42 0.10
C ASP A 165 -0.45 19.80 1.52
N SER A 166 -0.23 18.49 1.64
CA SER A 166 -0.15 17.81 2.94
C SER A 166 0.90 16.70 3.05
N LEU A 167 1.31 16.10 1.93
CA LEU A 167 2.25 14.98 1.90
C LEU A 167 3.67 15.47 2.22
N THR A 168 4.22 14.98 3.33
CA THR A 168 5.58 15.32 3.79
C THR A 168 6.55 14.15 3.67
N TYR A 169 6.05 12.92 3.63
CA TYR A 169 6.85 11.71 3.54
C TYR A 169 6.36 10.79 2.42
N LEU A 170 7.28 10.28 1.61
CA LEU A 170 6.99 9.31 0.57
C LEU A 170 8.07 8.22 0.52
N GLY A 171 7.72 6.96 0.76
CA GLY A 171 8.66 5.84 0.71
C GLY A 171 8.25 4.79 -0.32
N PHE A 172 9.19 4.37 -1.13
CA PHE A 172 9.04 3.27 -2.06
C PHE A 172 10.25 2.33 -1.94
N ASP A 173 9.98 1.07 -1.63
CA ASP A 173 11.00 0.05 -1.41
C ASP A 173 10.66 -1.18 -2.27
N PHE A 174 11.61 -1.60 -3.10
CA PHE A 174 11.38 -2.67 -4.05
C PHE A 174 12.46 -3.72 -3.91
N LEU A 175 12.04 -4.87 -3.39
CA LEU A 175 12.80 -6.09 -3.55
C LEU A 175 12.48 -6.63 -4.95
N LEU A 176 13.39 -6.45 -5.91
CA LEU A 176 13.32 -7.18 -7.17
C LEU A 176 13.50 -8.67 -6.83
N CYS A 177 12.44 -9.46 -7.05
CA CYS A 177 12.60 -10.91 -7.06
C CYS A 177 13.38 -11.28 -8.33
N ILE A 178 14.62 -11.74 -8.11
CA ILE A 178 15.70 -12.03 -9.06
C ILE A 178 15.35 -13.10 -10.14
N GLU A 179 14.11 -13.57 -10.26
CA GLU A 179 13.79 -14.77 -11.04
C GLU A 179 13.16 -14.55 -12.43
N SER A 180 12.74 -13.33 -12.81
CA SER A 180 12.24 -13.06 -14.17
C SER A 180 13.17 -12.14 -14.93
N SER A 181 13.75 -12.65 -16.01
CA SER A 181 14.69 -11.98 -16.93
C SER A 181 14.09 -10.86 -17.79
N ASP A 182 12.89 -10.38 -17.46
CA ASP A 182 12.26 -9.30 -18.18
C ASP A 182 12.61 -7.97 -17.49
N GLU A 183 13.11 -7.03 -18.30
CA GLU A 183 13.67 -5.74 -17.87
C GLU A 183 12.82 -5.04 -16.80
N PRO A 184 13.43 -4.37 -15.81
CA PRO A 184 12.68 -3.68 -14.77
C PRO A 184 11.82 -2.58 -15.39
N GLN A 185 10.50 -2.74 -15.33
CA GLN A 185 9.50 -1.75 -15.78
C GLN A 185 9.40 -0.52 -14.84
N GLU A 186 10.37 -0.34 -13.96
CA GLU A 186 10.33 0.64 -12.88
C GLU A 186 10.95 2.03 -13.18
N PRO A 187 11.73 2.30 -14.26
CA PRO A 187 12.36 3.61 -14.41
C PRO A 187 11.35 4.74 -14.63
N ASP A 188 10.20 4.46 -15.25
CA ASP A 188 9.17 5.46 -15.47
C ASP A 188 8.49 5.92 -14.18
N LEU A 189 8.28 5.02 -13.21
CA LEU A 189 7.73 5.41 -11.91
C LEU A 189 8.70 6.36 -11.20
N PHE A 190 9.97 5.99 -11.11
CA PHE A 190 10.98 6.78 -10.42
C PHE A 190 11.24 8.11 -11.09
N TYR A 191 11.34 8.13 -12.42
CA TYR A 191 11.48 9.37 -13.18
C TYR A 191 10.29 10.30 -12.91
N ASN A 192 9.07 9.79 -12.99
CA ASN A 192 7.87 10.60 -12.72
C ASN A 192 7.77 11.04 -11.26
N LEU A 193 8.21 10.21 -10.30
CA LEU A 193 8.30 10.56 -8.89
C LEU A 193 9.31 11.68 -8.65
N GLY A 194 10.50 11.59 -9.25
CA GLY A 194 11.53 12.63 -9.20
C GLY A 194 10.98 13.96 -9.71
N MET A 195 10.40 13.95 -10.92
CA MET A 195 9.77 15.13 -11.52
C MET A 195 8.63 15.70 -10.64
N ALA A 196 7.76 14.86 -10.11
CA ALA A 196 6.65 15.29 -9.25
C ALA A 196 7.14 15.87 -7.92
N SER A 197 8.19 15.28 -7.34
CA SER A 197 8.80 15.73 -6.09
C SER A 197 9.32 17.17 -6.20
N GLN A 198 9.94 17.52 -7.33
CA GLN A 198 10.48 18.84 -7.59
C GLN A 198 9.40 19.87 -7.93
N LEU A 199 8.47 19.50 -8.81
CA LEU A 199 7.56 20.47 -9.42
C LEU A 199 6.29 20.71 -8.61
N SER A 200 5.79 19.66 -7.95
CA SER A 200 4.41 19.64 -7.47
C SER A 200 4.26 19.28 -5.99
N LEU A 201 5.05 18.36 -5.45
CA LEU A 201 4.96 17.91 -4.06
C LEU A 201 5.83 18.80 -3.13
N LYS A 202 5.53 20.10 -3.09
CA LYS A 202 6.38 21.12 -2.45
C LYS A 202 6.58 20.95 -0.93
N LEU A 203 5.68 20.24 -0.26
CA LEU A 203 5.78 19.95 1.18
C LEU A 203 6.52 18.65 1.48
N LEU A 204 6.91 17.89 0.45
CA LEU A 204 7.65 16.65 0.63
C LEU A 204 9.03 16.97 1.21
N THR A 205 9.24 16.57 2.47
CA THR A 205 10.50 16.77 3.18
C THR A 205 11.39 15.55 3.11
N GLU A 206 10.79 14.38 2.95
CA GLU A 206 11.48 13.11 2.90
C GLU A 206 10.93 12.27 1.76
N LEU A 207 11.81 11.77 0.90
CA LEU A 207 11.47 10.67 0.02
C LEU A 207 12.56 9.60 0.04
N TYR A 208 12.09 8.37 0.11
CA TYR A 208 12.92 7.18 0.20
C TYR A 208 12.61 6.33 -1.01
N VAL A 209 13.64 6.01 -1.76
CA VAL A 209 13.58 5.03 -2.83
C VAL A 209 14.67 4.02 -2.52
N PHE A 210 14.27 2.77 -2.25
CA PHE A 210 15.20 1.66 -2.08
C PHE A 210 15.26 0.87 -3.40
N PRO A 211 16.26 1.19 -4.25
CA PRO A 211 16.59 0.32 -5.35
C PRO A 211 17.15 -1.01 -4.82
N SER A 212 16.76 -2.15 -5.39
CA SER A 212 17.50 -3.39 -5.15
C SER A 212 18.91 -3.29 -5.75
N ASP A 213 19.93 -3.66 -4.98
CA ASP A 213 21.36 -3.48 -5.30
C ASP A 213 21.87 -4.20 -6.56
N ASP A 214 21.15 -5.20 -7.08
CA ASP A 214 21.76 -6.18 -7.98
C ASP A 214 21.79 -5.79 -9.47
N HIS A 215 21.09 -4.72 -9.89
CA HIS A 215 21.04 -4.30 -11.29
C HIS A 215 21.32 -2.80 -11.39
N GLY A 216 22.51 -2.45 -11.90
CA GLY A 216 22.94 -1.07 -12.10
C GLY A 216 21.86 -0.23 -12.78
N TRP A 217 21.37 0.76 -12.05
CA TRP A 217 20.32 1.64 -12.53
C TRP A 217 20.82 2.49 -13.70
N PRO A 218 19.94 2.88 -14.64
CA PRO A 218 20.30 3.80 -15.69
C PRO A 218 20.93 5.07 -15.10
N ASP A 219 22.09 5.47 -15.64
CA ASP A 219 22.73 6.72 -15.29
C ASP A 219 21.71 7.87 -15.43
N GLY A 220 21.58 8.66 -14.37
CA GLY A 220 20.69 9.81 -14.31
C GLY A 220 19.23 9.52 -13.97
N LEU A 221 18.85 8.28 -13.65
CA LEU A 221 17.49 7.96 -13.18
C LEU A 221 17.08 8.80 -11.96
N PHE A 222 18.05 9.05 -11.08
CA PHE A 222 17.85 9.84 -9.86
C PHE A 222 18.24 11.32 -10.01
N ASP A 223 18.61 11.79 -11.21
CA ASP A 223 18.95 13.21 -11.43
C ASP A 223 17.75 14.13 -11.17
N GLY A 224 16.53 13.58 -11.27
CA GLY A 224 15.29 14.23 -10.88
C GLY A 224 15.08 14.34 -9.36
N PHE A 225 15.97 13.81 -8.53
CA PHE A 225 15.90 13.88 -7.07
C PHE A 225 16.99 14.83 -6.59
N ASP A 226 16.59 16.00 -6.08
CA ASP A 226 17.54 16.95 -5.51
C ASP A 226 18.15 16.37 -4.21
N SER A 227 19.32 16.85 -3.80
CA SER A 227 20.09 16.45 -2.59
C SER A 227 19.35 16.46 -1.24
N ARG A 228 18.08 16.86 -1.23
CA ARG A 228 17.21 16.94 -0.05
C ARG A 228 16.40 15.66 0.21
N VAL A 229 16.36 14.73 -0.76
CA VAL A 229 15.23 13.80 -0.91
C VAL A 229 15.68 12.36 -1.22
N PHE A 230 16.94 12.01 -0.98
CA PHE A 230 17.41 10.65 -1.20
C PHE A 230 18.26 10.21 -0.02
N ILE A 231 17.74 9.26 0.76
CA ILE A 231 18.50 8.56 1.79
C ILE A 231 18.71 7.15 1.25
N ASN A 232 19.90 6.91 0.72
CA ASN A 232 20.39 5.57 0.45
C ASN A 232 20.83 4.96 1.78
N LEU A 233 20.18 3.89 2.27
CA LEU A 233 20.62 3.21 3.51
C LEU A 233 21.64 2.10 3.25
N HIS A 234 22.34 2.10 2.12
CA HIS A 234 23.42 1.14 1.86
C HIS A 234 24.80 1.54 2.42
N ASP A 235 24.91 2.67 3.11
CA ASP A 235 26.12 3.04 3.87
C ASP A 235 25.97 2.66 5.35
N ASP A 236 26.08 1.36 5.66
CA ASP A 236 26.53 0.81 6.97
C ASP A 236 27.23 -0.56 6.77
#